data_AF-A0A5R2NCH7-F1
#
_entry.id   AF-A0A5R2NCH7-F1
#
_cell.length_a   1.000
_cell.length_b   1.000
_cell.length_c   1.000
_cell.angle_alpha   90.00
_cell.angle_beta   90.00
_cell.angle_gamma   90.00
#
_symmetry.space_group_name_H-M   'P 1'
#
loop_
_entity.id
_entity.type
_entity.pdbx_description
1 polymer ?
#
loop_
_entity_poly.entity_id
_entity_poly.type
_entity_poly.pdbx_seq_one_letter_code
_entity_poly.pdbx_strand_id
1 'polypeptide(L)'
;MEYVREFKPSPPTSGIIACGVYTAGRRIADIPIEEAGDWAKKSGHVVWIGLLEPDRELLLRVQAQFHLHELAIEDAEHPHQRPKIEQYGDALFIVARTAQLIDGRVTFGETHLFVGSGYIVSVRHGPS
;
A
#
# COMPACT_ATOMS: atom_id res chain seq x y z
N MET A 1 -3.86 7.62 26.38
CA MET A 1 -2.51 8.19 26.59
C MET A 1 -1.64 7.04 27.07
N GLU A 2 -0.53 6.63 26.49
CA GLU A 2 0.21 6.96 25.27
C GLU A 2 0.72 5.60 24.77
N TYR A 3 0.54 5.27 23.49
CA TYR A 3 1.26 4.16 22.86
C TYR A 3 2.02 4.73 21.66
N VAL A 4 2.77 5.81 21.91
CA VAL A 4 3.83 6.21 20.98
C VAL A 4 5.00 5.30 21.33
N ARG A 5 5.03 4.11 20.72
CA ARG A 5 6.25 3.30 20.76
C ARG A 5 7.36 4.12 20.12
N GLU A 6 8.50 4.21 20.80
CA GLU A 6 9.70 4.82 20.25
C GLU A 6 9.98 4.25 18.86
N PHE A 7 10.20 5.17 17.93
CA PHE A 7 10.54 4.90 16.55
C PHE A 7 11.83 4.09 16.47
N LYS A 8 11.74 2.84 16.00
CA LYS A 8 12.84 2.16 15.34
C LYS A 8 12.43 1.95 13.90
N PRO A 9 13.08 2.63 12.92
CA PRO A 9 12.82 2.34 11.53
C PRO A 9 13.17 0.87 11.31
N SER A 10 12.25 0.13 10.71
CA SER A 10 12.59 -1.17 10.13
C SER A 10 13.73 -0.95 9.12
N PRO A 11 14.71 -1.86 9.04
CA PRO A 11 15.79 -1.73 8.07
C PRO A 11 15.19 -1.55 6.67
N PRO A 12 15.81 -0.71 5.82
CA PRO A 12 15.30 -0.43 4.48
C PRO A 12 15.14 -1.76 3.73
N THR A 13 13.89 -2.18 3.56
CA THR A 13 13.53 -3.30 2.72
C THR A 13 13.22 -2.72 1.35
N SER A 14 13.89 -3.21 0.31
CA SER A 14 13.68 -2.73 -1.05
C SER A 14 12.17 -2.67 -1.37
N GLY A 15 11.72 -1.56 -1.93
CA GLY A 15 10.34 -1.35 -2.34
C GLY A 15 9.33 -0.93 -1.25
N ILE A 16 9.66 -0.94 0.05
CA ILE A 16 8.79 -0.38 1.10
C ILE A 16 9.17 1.09 1.36
N ILE A 17 8.24 2.01 1.08
CA ILE A 17 8.40 3.44 1.36
C ILE A 17 7.84 3.80 2.74
N ALA A 18 6.69 3.24 3.09
CA ALA A 18 6.04 3.46 4.38
C ALA A 18 5.14 2.29 4.76
N CYS A 19 5.00 2.04 6.06
CA CYS A 19 4.01 1.13 6.62
C CYS A 19 3.56 1.72 7.97
N GLY A 20 2.46 2.47 7.95
CA GLY A 20 2.02 3.28 9.09
C GLY A 20 0.60 2.94 9.54
N VAL A 21 0.35 3.07 10.84
CA VAL A 21 -0.98 2.93 11.44
C VAL A 21 -1.53 4.32 11.73
N TYR A 22 -2.79 4.53 11.36
CA TYR A 22 -3.51 5.77 11.53
C TYR A 22 -4.76 5.55 12.40
N THR A 23 -5.10 6.54 13.21
CA THR A 23 -6.40 6.63 13.90
C THR A 23 -6.86 8.08 13.93
N ALA A 24 -8.15 8.31 13.69
CA ALA A 24 -8.72 9.66 13.58
C ALA A 24 -7.89 10.60 12.68
N GLY A 25 -7.40 10.08 11.54
CA GLY A 25 -6.61 10.83 10.55
C GLY A 25 -5.16 11.12 10.95
N ARG A 26 -4.67 10.64 12.10
CA ARG A 26 -3.29 10.85 12.55
C ARG A 26 -2.50 9.55 12.54
N ARG A 27 -1.27 9.60 12.01
CA ARG A 27 -0.30 8.51 12.11
C ARG A 27 0.11 8.36 13.57
N ILE A 28 0.00 7.16 14.12
CA ILE A 28 0.32 6.86 15.53
C ILE A 28 1.49 5.90 15.68
N ALA A 29 1.82 5.13 14.66
CA ALA A 29 2.91 4.17 14.69
C ALA A 29 3.41 3.85 13.28
N ASP A 30 4.67 3.43 13.22
CA ASP A 30 5.26 2.70 12.10
C ASP A 30 5.43 1.25 12.51
N ILE A 31 5.09 0.34 11.60
CA ILE A 31 5.04 -1.09 11.91
C ILE A 31 5.73 -1.90 10.82
N PRO A 32 6.31 -3.06 11.15
CA PRO A 32 6.69 -4.05 10.14
C PRO A 32 5.44 -4.52 9.39
N ILE A 33 5.61 -4.93 8.13
CA ILE A 33 4.48 -5.36 7.28
C ILE A 33 3.77 -6.57 7.91
N GLU A 34 4.50 -7.40 8.64
CA GLU A 34 4.03 -8.60 9.32
C GLU A 34 2.98 -8.32 10.40
N GLU A 35 2.91 -7.10 10.92
CA GLU A 35 1.91 -6.67 11.91
C GLU A 35 0.69 -6.00 11.26
N ALA A 36 0.71 -5.74 9.95
CA ALA A 36 -0.28 -4.91 9.27
C ALA A 36 -1.71 -5.48 9.36
N GLY A 37 -1.87 -6.79 9.15
CA GLY A 37 -3.18 -7.45 9.22
C GLY A 37 -3.79 -7.38 10.61
N ASP A 38 -2.98 -7.48 11.66
CA ASP A 38 -3.47 -7.42 13.05
C ASP A 38 -3.85 -6.00 13.49
N TRP A 39 -3.16 -4.98 12.98
CA TRP A 39 -3.58 -3.59 13.16
C TRP A 39 -4.84 -3.25 12.39
N ALA A 40 -4.99 -3.72 11.15
CA ALA A 40 -6.17 -3.47 10.32
C ALA A 40 -7.47 -4.03 10.92
N LYS A 41 -7.39 -5.13 11.70
CA LYS A 41 -8.55 -5.70 12.42
C LYS A 41 -9.03 -4.84 13.60
N LYS A 42 -8.22 -3.90 14.10
CA LYS A 42 -8.59 -3.07 15.26
C LYS A 42 -9.54 -1.96 14.83
N SER A 43 -10.71 -1.90 15.45
CA SER A 43 -11.69 -0.83 15.18
C SER A 43 -11.08 0.56 15.32
N GLY A 44 -11.41 1.47 14.41
CA GLY A 44 -10.91 2.85 14.39
C GLY A 44 -9.47 3.03 13.93
N HIS A 45 -8.82 1.97 13.43
CA HIS A 45 -7.47 2.01 12.88
C HIS A 45 -7.49 1.79 11.37
N VAL A 46 -6.53 2.41 10.67
CA VAL A 46 -6.24 2.18 9.26
C VAL A 46 -4.75 1.97 9.10
N VAL A 47 -4.34 0.88 8.46
CA VAL A 47 -2.95 0.68 8.04
C VAL A 47 -2.79 1.22 6.62
N TRP A 48 -1.82 2.10 6.39
CA TRP A 48 -1.44 2.52 5.05
C TRP A 48 -0.01 2.10 4.74
N ILE A 49 0.11 1.23 3.73
CA ILE A 49 1.38 0.76 3.18
C ILE A 49 1.65 1.46 1.84
N GLY A 50 2.81 2.09 1.72
CA GLY A 50 3.31 2.67 0.47
C GLY A 50 4.44 1.82 -0.08
N LEU A 51 4.26 1.29 -1.29
CA LEU A 51 5.24 0.50 -2.02
C LEU A 51 5.69 1.22 -3.30
N LEU A 52 6.95 1.06 -3.67
CA LEU A 52 7.54 1.57 -4.91
C LEU A 52 8.22 0.42 -5.63
N GLU A 53 7.75 0.10 -6.85
CA GLU A 53 8.28 -0.98 -7.69
C GLU A 53 8.56 -2.27 -6.88
N PRO A 54 7.59 -2.75 -6.08
CA PRO A 54 7.81 -3.90 -5.22
C PRO A 54 8.06 -5.15 -6.06
N ASP A 55 8.89 -6.05 -5.53
CA ASP A 55 9.00 -7.40 -6.08
C ASP A 55 7.78 -8.26 -5.69
N ARG A 56 7.67 -9.41 -6.34
CA ARG A 56 6.62 -10.40 -6.10
C ARG A 56 6.60 -10.88 -4.65
N GLU A 57 7.76 -11.09 -4.02
CA GLU A 57 7.83 -11.57 -2.65
C GLU A 57 7.19 -10.57 -1.66
N LEU A 58 7.43 -9.27 -1.87
CA LEU A 58 6.82 -8.21 -1.10
C LEU A 58 5.31 -8.12 -1.32
N LEU A 59 4.83 -8.27 -2.57
CA LEU A 59 3.40 -8.34 -2.86
C LEU A 59 2.73 -9.55 -2.18
N LEU A 60 3.38 -10.71 -2.15
CA LEU A 60 2.89 -11.90 -1.43
C LEU A 60 2.83 -11.68 0.09
N ARG A 61 3.75 -10.91 0.67
CA ARG A 61 3.68 -10.51 2.09
C ARG A 61 2.44 -9.66 2.35
N VAL A 62 2.14 -8.69 1.48
CA VAL A 62 0.89 -7.91 1.56
C VAL A 62 -0.33 -8.81 1.42
N GLN A 63 -0.31 -9.73 0.45
CA GLN A 63 -1.38 -10.69 0.23
C GLN A 63 -1.71 -11.47 1.50
N ALA A 64 -0.69 -11.99 2.19
CA ALA A 64 -0.85 -12.76 3.43
C ALA A 64 -1.47 -11.93 4.57
N GLN A 65 -1.18 -10.63 4.64
CA GLN A 65 -1.69 -9.76 5.71
C GLN A 65 -3.17 -9.40 5.54
N PHE A 66 -3.61 -9.20 4.29
CA PHE A 66 -4.96 -8.71 3.99
C PHE A 66 -5.84 -9.74 3.27
N HIS A 67 -5.35 -10.96 3.07
CA HIS A 67 -6.02 -12.04 2.34
C HIS A 67 -6.47 -11.60 0.94
N LEU A 68 -5.60 -10.88 0.24
CA LEU A 68 -5.89 -10.40 -1.11
C LEU A 68 -6.04 -11.58 -2.07
N HIS A 69 -6.98 -11.45 -3.01
CA HIS A 69 -7.18 -12.45 -4.05
C HIS A 69 -5.94 -12.58 -4.94
N GLU A 70 -5.64 -13.79 -5.42
CA GLU A 70 -4.45 -14.07 -6.25
C GLU A 70 -4.39 -13.21 -7.51
N LEU A 71 -5.50 -13.13 -8.26
CA LEU A 71 -5.64 -12.23 -9.42
C LEU A 71 -5.30 -10.76 -9.11
N ALA A 72 -5.54 -10.29 -7.89
CA ALA A 72 -5.24 -8.91 -7.50
C ALA A 72 -3.73 -8.69 -7.37
N ILE A 73 -2.97 -9.72 -6.96
CA ILE A 73 -1.51 -9.70 -6.92
C ILE A 73 -0.93 -9.78 -8.34
N GLU A 74 -1.45 -10.67 -9.18
CA GLU A 74 -1.04 -10.77 -10.59
C GLU A 74 -1.24 -9.43 -11.32
N ASP A 75 -2.36 -8.75 -11.07
CA ASP A 75 -2.62 -7.43 -11.64
C ASP A 75 -1.65 -6.36 -11.15
N ALA A 76 -1.22 -6.43 -9.88
CA ALA A 76 -0.26 -5.48 -9.32
C ALA A 76 1.18 -5.69 -9.80
N GLU A 77 1.53 -6.93 -10.19
CA GLU A 77 2.81 -7.27 -10.82
C GLU A 77 2.94 -6.75 -12.25
N HIS A 78 1.82 -6.45 -12.91
CA HIS A 78 1.76 -6.07 -14.32
C HIS A 78 1.32 -4.61 -14.48
N PRO A 79 2.27 -3.66 -14.53
CA PRO A 79 1.95 -2.27 -14.81
C PRO A 79 1.51 -2.08 -16.27
N HIS A 80 1.06 -0.86 -16.60
CA HIS A 80 0.52 -0.44 -17.90
C HIS A 80 -0.95 -0.80 -18.13
N GLN A 81 -1.69 -1.03 -17.06
CA GLN A 81 -3.13 -1.22 -17.16
C GLN A 81 -3.83 0.12 -17.49
N ARG A 82 -5.03 0.02 -18.05
CA ARG A 82 -5.92 1.18 -18.18
C ARG A 82 -6.49 1.51 -16.79
N PRO A 83 -6.73 2.79 -16.46
CA PRO A 83 -7.43 3.13 -15.22
C PRO A 83 -8.73 2.35 -15.08
N LYS A 84 -8.91 1.70 -13.93
CA LYS A 84 -10.03 0.81 -13.66
C LYS A 84 -10.29 0.73 -12.15
N ILE A 85 -11.48 0.25 -11.81
CA ILE A 85 -11.86 -0.16 -10.45
C ILE A 85 -12.46 -1.56 -10.57
N GLU A 86 -11.94 -2.49 -9.80
CA GLU A 86 -12.41 -3.87 -9.71
C GLU A 86 -12.58 -4.28 -8.25
N GLN A 87 -13.49 -5.21 -7.99
CA GLN A 87 -13.69 -5.76 -6.65
C GLN A 87 -13.23 -7.21 -6.62
N TYR A 88 -12.34 -7.52 -5.68
CA TYR A 88 -11.85 -8.86 -5.41
C TYR A 88 -12.21 -9.25 -3.98
N GLY A 89 -13.28 -10.03 -3.82
CA GLY A 89 -13.84 -10.32 -2.51
C GLY A 89 -14.24 -9.03 -1.78
N ASP A 90 -13.64 -8.79 -0.62
CA ASP A 90 -13.92 -7.61 0.23
C ASP A 90 -12.95 -6.44 -0.02
N ALA A 91 -12.06 -6.56 -1.01
CA ALA A 91 -11.08 -5.53 -1.37
C ALA A 91 -11.42 -4.89 -2.73
N LEU A 92 -11.22 -3.58 -2.83
CA LEU A 92 -11.19 -2.87 -4.10
C LEU A 92 -9.75 -2.81 -4.63
N PHE A 93 -9.60 -3.10 -5.91
CA PHE A 93 -8.38 -2.84 -6.67
C PHE A 93 -8.63 -1.67 -7.62
N ILE A 94 -7.79 -0.63 -7.54
CA ILE A 94 -7.92 0.58 -8.33
C ILE A 94 -6.61 0.81 -9.08
N VAL A 95 -6.69 1.02 -10.38
CA VAL A 95 -5.56 1.49 -11.19
C VAL A 95 -5.79 2.96 -11.49
N ALA A 96 -4.84 3.80 -11.10
CA ALA A 96 -4.81 5.23 -11.40
C ALA A 96 -3.56 5.59 -12.22
N ARG A 97 -3.70 6.57 -13.12
CA ARG A 97 -2.56 7.21 -13.79
C ARG A 97 -2.17 8.45 -13.01
N THR A 98 -0.91 8.52 -12.62
CA THR A 98 -0.32 9.68 -11.95
C THR A 98 0.41 10.55 -12.97
N ALA A 99 0.49 11.85 -12.68
CA ALA A 99 1.23 12.80 -13.49
C ALA A 99 2.08 13.68 -12.57
N GLN A 100 3.35 13.85 -12.92
CA GLN A 100 4.28 14.73 -12.23
C GLN A 100 4.93 15.69 -13.23
N LEU A 101 5.20 16.92 -12.80
CA LEU A 101 5.97 17.88 -13.58
C LEU A 101 7.45 17.75 -13.20
N ILE A 102 8.27 17.22 -14.10
CA ILE A 102 9.71 17.02 -13.92
C ILE A 102 10.42 17.80 -15.03
N ASP A 103 11.30 18.73 -14.66
CA ASP A 103 12.06 19.59 -15.59
C ASP A 103 11.17 20.26 -16.66
N GLY A 104 9.99 20.73 -16.25
CA GLY A 104 9.03 21.40 -17.13
C GLY A 104 8.29 20.46 -18.10
N ARG A 105 8.43 19.14 -17.95
CA ARG A 105 7.72 18.12 -18.74
C ARG A 105 6.81 17.29 -17.84
N VAL A 106 5.63 16.97 -18.35
CA VAL A 106 4.73 16.05 -17.65
C VAL A 106 5.21 14.63 -17.88
N THR A 107 5.54 13.94 -16.79
CA THR A 107 5.87 12.53 -16.76
C THR A 107 4.73 11.76 -16.10
N PHE A 108 4.29 10.69 -16.74
CA PHE A 108 3.22 9.85 -16.22
C PHE A 108 3.78 8.64 -15.50
N GLY A 109 3.09 8.21 -14.45
CA GLY A 109 3.27 6.92 -13.83
C GLY A 109 1.94 6.22 -13.62
N GLU A 110 2.00 5.15 -12.85
CA GLU A 110 0.86 4.32 -12.52
C GLU A 110 0.87 4.02 -11.02
N THR A 111 -0.29 4.12 -10.39
CA THR A 111 -0.46 3.75 -8.98
C THR A 111 -1.62 2.80 -8.87
N HIS A 112 -1.34 1.62 -8.34
CA HIS A 112 -2.36 0.65 -7.97
C HIS A 112 -2.71 0.83 -6.50
N LEU A 113 -3.98 0.69 -6.15
CA LEU A 113 -4.45 0.78 -4.78
C LEU A 113 -5.25 -0.48 -4.44
N PHE A 114 -4.89 -1.13 -3.35
CA PHE A 114 -5.77 -2.06 -2.65
C PHE A 114 -6.44 -1.31 -1.50
N VAL A 115 -7.76 -1.33 -1.43
CA VAL A 115 -8.53 -0.70 -0.38
C VAL A 115 -9.49 -1.71 0.21
N GLY A 116 -9.41 -1.94 1.51
CA GLY A 116 -10.30 -2.84 2.23
C GLY A 116 -10.58 -2.36 3.65
N SER A 117 -11.26 -3.18 4.44
CA SER A 117 -11.60 -2.84 5.82
C SER A 117 -10.32 -2.69 6.66
N GLY A 118 -10.05 -1.46 7.10
CA GLY A 118 -8.91 -1.14 7.97
C GLY A 118 -7.56 -1.02 7.27
N TYR A 119 -7.49 -1.01 5.94
CA TYR A 119 -6.22 -0.83 5.24
C TYR A 119 -6.31 -0.14 3.87
N ILE A 120 -5.18 0.47 3.48
CA ILE A 120 -4.88 0.96 2.15
C ILE A 120 -3.46 0.50 1.79
N VAL A 121 -3.27 -0.04 0.60
CA VAL A 121 -1.93 -0.32 0.05
C VAL A 121 -1.81 0.40 -1.28
N SER A 122 -0.81 1.27 -1.41
CA SER A 122 -0.49 1.93 -2.67
C SER A 122 0.79 1.35 -3.27
N VAL A 123 0.70 0.82 -4.48
CA VAL A 123 1.83 0.31 -5.27
C VAL A 123 2.11 1.29 -6.39
N ARG A 124 3.31 1.87 -6.37
CA ARG A 124 3.73 2.89 -7.35
C ARG A 124 4.68 2.28 -8.37
N HIS A 125 4.38 2.50 -9.64
CA HIS A 125 5.21 2.12 -10.78
C HIS A 125 5.63 3.39 -11.54
N GLY A 126 6.93 3.69 -11.55
CA GLY A 126 7.45 4.93 -12.12
C GLY A 126 6.99 6.22 -11.39
N PRO A 127 7.10 7.38 -12.06
CA PRO A 127 6.89 8.70 -11.43
C PRO A 127 5.46 8.92 -10.91
N SER A 128 5.33 9.14 -9.60
CA SER A 128 4.04 9.13 -8.90
C SER A 128 4.09 9.88 -7.59
#